data_AF-A0A6I9Q1C7-F1
#
_entry.id   AF-A0A6I9Q1C7-F1
#
_cell.length_a   1.000
_cell.length_b   1.000
_cell.length_c   1.000
_cell.angle_alpha   90.00
_cell.angle_beta   90.00
_cell.angle_gamma   90.00
#
_symmetry.space_group_name_H-M   'P 1'
#
loop_
_entity.id
_entity.type
_entity.pdbx_description
1 polymer ?
#
loop_
_entity_poly.entity_id
_entity_poly.type
_entity_poly.pdbx_seq_one_letter_code
_entity_poly.pdbx_strand_id
1 'polypeptide(L)'
;GGIALALNKLSQFLEEAQVTPLFLFFVPDALNDRHPEVRRCMLDAALSALNTHGKDNVSCLLPVFEEFLKNAPQDASYDSVRQSVVILMGSLAKHLDKNDPKVKPIVAKLITALSTPSQQVQESVAGCLPPLVPAIREDAAGIVRNLLQLLLESDKYAERKGAAYGLAGLVKGLGILASRRRAGH
;
A
#
# COMPACT_ATOMS: atom_id res chain seq x y z
N GLY A 1 -11.61 2.28 -17.82
CA GLY A 1 -10.79 1.37 -18.62
C GLY A 1 -9.71 2.10 -19.42
N GLY A 2 -10.07 2.76 -20.53
CA GLY A 2 -9.09 3.33 -21.47
C GLY A 2 -8.14 4.40 -20.88
N ILE A 3 -8.67 5.34 -20.10
CA ILE A 3 -7.86 6.41 -19.47
C ILE A 3 -6.81 5.84 -18.51
N ALA A 4 -7.20 4.88 -17.67
CA ALA A 4 -6.28 4.24 -16.73
C ALA A 4 -5.14 3.49 -17.44
N LEU A 5 -5.44 2.79 -18.54
CA LEU A 5 -4.43 2.12 -19.36
C LEU A 5 -3.49 3.13 -20.02
N ALA A 6 -4.02 4.24 -20.53
CA ALA A 6 -3.22 5.31 -21.11
C ALA A 6 -2.30 5.93 -20.04
N LEU A 7 -2.81 6.29 -18.86
CA LEU A 7 -2.01 6.82 -17.75
C LEU A 7 -0.92 5.84 -17.30
N ASN A 8 -1.23 4.54 -17.24
CA ASN A 8 -0.24 3.52 -16.91
C ASN A 8 0.90 3.49 -17.95
N LYS A 9 0.58 3.55 -19.26
CA LYS A 9 1.60 3.59 -20.32
C LYS A 9 2.37 4.91 -20.39
N LEU A 10 1.72 6.02 -20.07
CA LEU A 10 2.33 7.34 -20.04
C LEU A 10 3.19 7.58 -18.81
N SER A 11 3.05 6.77 -17.76
CA SER A 11 3.80 6.93 -16.50
C SER A 11 5.30 7.14 -16.72
N GLN A 12 5.95 6.38 -17.59
CA GLN A 12 7.38 6.50 -17.89
C GLN A 12 7.79 7.79 -18.63
N PHE A 13 6.85 8.54 -19.16
CA PHE A 13 7.07 9.77 -19.93
C PHE A 13 6.63 11.04 -19.17
N LEU A 14 6.15 10.90 -17.94
CA LEU A 14 5.76 12.06 -17.13
C LEU A 14 7.00 12.85 -16.71
N GLU A 15 6.92 14.17 -16.89
CA GLU A 15 7.88 15.10 -16.31
C GLU A 15 7.62 15.25 -14.81
N GLU A 16 8.65 15.58 -14.04
CA GLU A 16 8.58 15.73 -12.57
C GLU A 16 7.48 16.72 -12.14
N ALA A 17 7.34 17.83 -12.87
CA ALA A 17 6.30 18.83 -12.64
C ALA A 17 4.86 18.30 -12.77
N GLN A 18 4.66 17.19 -13.49
CA GLN A 18 3.35 16.59 -13.75
C GLN A 18 2.97 15.52 -12.71
N VAL A 19 3.95 15.04 -11.92
CA VAL A 19 3.73 13.94 -10.96
C VAL A 19 2.74 14.34 -9.87
N THR A 20 2.97 15.46 -9.19
CA THR A 20 2.07 15.90 -8.10
C THR A 20 0.65 16.21 -8.60
N PRO A 21 0.44 16.99 -9.69
CA PRO A 21 -0.88 17.17 -10.27
C PRO A 21 -1.60 15.87 -10.62
N LEU A 22 -0.87 14.87 -11.12
CA LEU A 22 -1.45 13.56 -11.42
C LEU A 22 -1.96 12.84 -10.16
N PHE A 23 -1.23 12.90 -9.05
CA PHE A 23 -1.69 12.30 -7.79
C PHE A 23 -2.83 13.07 -7.13
N LEU A 24 -2.90 14.39 -7.32
CA LEU A 24 -4.08 15.19 -6.94
C LEU A 24 -5.31 14.84 -7.78
N PHE A 25 -5.14 14.40 -9.03
CA PHE A 25 -6.24 13.84 -9.82
C PHE A 25 -6.62 12.42 -9.35
N PHE A 26 -5.64 11.58 -9.01
CA PHE A 26 -5.94 10.24 -8.49
C PHE A 26 -6.71 10.29 -7.17
N VAL A 27 -6.31 11.21 -6.27
CA VAL A 27 -6.83 11.31 -4.90
C VAL A 27 -7.57 12.64 -4.70
N PRO A 28 -8.91 12.63 -4.52
CA PRO A 28 -9.78 11.47 -4.41
C PRO A 28 -10.40 11.00 -5.74
N ASP A 29 -10.41 11.85 -6.77
CA ASP A 29 -11.40 11.78 -7.84
C ASP A 29 -11.37 10.45 -8.62
N ALA A 30 -10.23 10.11 -9.21
CA ALA A 30 -10.13 8.91 -10.06
C ALA A 30 -10.31 7.62 -9.24
N LEU A 31 -9.84 7.60 -7.99
CA LEU A 31 -10.01 6.48 -7.08
C LEU A 31 -11.44 6.36 -6.53
N ASN A 32 -12.27 7.40 -6.68
CA ASN A 32 -13.67 7.42 -6.25
C ASN A 32 -14.67 7.21 -7.41
N ASP A 33 -14.23 6.66 -8.55
CA ASP A 33 -15.13 6.35 -9.67
C ASP A 33 -16.27 5.43 -9.21
N ARG A 34 -17.49 5.66 -9.70
CA ARG A 34 -18.67 4.85 -9.36
C ARG A 34 -18.50 3.37 -9.72
N HIS A 35 -17.74 3.04 -10.77
CA HIS A 35 -17.52 1.67 -11.22
C HIS A 35 -16.30 1.03 -10.53
N PRO A 36 -16.47 -0.10 -9.82
CA PRO A 36 -15.38 -0.79 -9.13
C PRO A 36 -14.20 -1.15 -10.05
N GLU A 37 -14.48 -1.55 -11.28
CA GLU A 37 -13.43 -1.88 -12.26
C GLU A 37 -12.60 -0.67 -12.66
N VAL A 38 -13.22 0.51 -12.78
CA VAL A 38 -12.50 1.74 -13.10
C VAL A 38 -11.61 2.14 -11.92
N ARG A 39 -12.12 2.08 -10.68
CA ARG A 39 -11.32 2.31 -9.47
C ARG A 39 -10.11 1.39 -9.41
N ARG A 40 -10.30 0.10 -9.70
CA ARG A 40 -9.23 -0.90 -9.78
C ARG A 40 -8.16 -0.49 -10.79
N CYS A 41 -8.54 -0.15 -12.02
CA CYS A 41 -7.58 0.28 -13.03
C CYS A 41 -6.88 1.59 -12.65
N MET A 42 -7.57 2.54 -12.02
CA MET A 42 -6.97 3.79 -11.55
C MET A 42 -5.94 3.56 -10.45
N LEU A 43 -6.21 2.65 -9.51
CA LEU A 43 -5.22 2.24 -8.51
C LEU A 43 -3.99 1.59 -9.17
N ASP A 44 -4.19 0.70 -10.15
CA ASP A 44 -3.08 0.05 -10.87
C ASP A 44 -2.24 1.10 -11.65
N ALA A 45 -2.87 2.11 -12.24
CA ALA A 45 -2.20 3.21 -12.91
C ALA A 45 -1.42 4.10 -11.93
N ALA A 46 -2.03 4.46 -10.79
CA ALA A 46 -1.39 5.24 -9.74
C ALA A 46 -0.17 4.49 -9.16
N LEU A 47 -0.29 3.18 -8.93
CA LEU A 47 0.83 2.33 -8.50
C LEU A 47 1.96 2.29 -9.53
N SER A 48 1.64 2.23 -10.82
CA SER A 48 2.63 2.26 -11.91
C SER A 48 3.40 3.59 -11.93
N ALA A 49 2.67 4.72 -11.84
CA ALA A 49 3.27 6.05 -11.73
C ALA A 49 4.15 6.17 -10.47
N LEU A 50 3.67 5.67 -9.33
CA LEU A 50 4.41 5.72 -8.07
C LEU A 50 5.67 4.86 -8.10
N ASN A 51 5.63 3.69 -8.74
CA ASN A 51 6.81 2.84 -8.91
C ASN A 51 7.91 3.51 -9.76
N THR A 52 7.52 4.40 -10.68
CA THR A 52 8.44 5.11 -11.57
C THR A 52 8.99 6.38 -10.90
N HIS A 53 8.12 7.19 -10.29
CA HIS A 53 8.46 8.53 -9.83
C HIS A 53 8.53 8.69 -8.31
N GLY A 54 8.03 7.71 -7.56
CA GLY A 54 7.80 7.83 -6.12
C GLY A 54 9.07 8.08 -5.30
N LYS A 55 10.21 7.53 -5.73
CA LYS A 55 11.50 7.67 -5.02
C LYS A 55 11.93 9.13 -4.90
N ASP A 56 11.80 9.90 -5.98
CA ASP A 56 12.27 11.28 -6.03
C ASP A 56 11.19 12.27 -5.57
N ASN A 57 9.95 11.80 -5.41
CA ASN A 57 8.78 12.62 -5.10
C ASN A 57 8.14 12.32 -3.72
N VAL A 58 8.82 11.58 -2.83
CA VAL A 58 8.26 11.18 -1.52
C VAL A 58 7.79 12.38 -0.71
N SER A 59 8.58 13.46 -0.65
CA SER A 59 8.27 14.67 0.12
C SER A 59 7.02 15.40 -0.38
N CYS A 60 6.70 15.28 -1.66
CA CYS A 60 5.54 15.92 -2.28
C CYS A 60 4.30 15.03 -2.22
N LEU A 61 4.45 13.72 -2.42
CA LEU A 61 3.33 12.79 -2.52
C LEU A 61 2.82 12.30 -1.16
N LEU A 62 3.71 12.11 -0.17
CA LEU A 62 3.30 11.61 1.13
C LEU A 62 2.31 12.56 1.84
N PRO A 63 2.52 13.90 1.84
CA PRO A 63 1.54 14.84 2.38
C PRO A 63 0.17 14.77 1.70
N VAL A 64 0.09 14.57 0.39
CA VAL A 64 -1.19 14.43 -0.34
C VAL A 64 -2.00 13.25 0.21
N PHE A 65 -1.36 12.12 0.46
CA PHE A 65 -2.01 10.93 1.00
C PHE A 65 -2.40 11.10 2.48
N GLU A 66 -1.52 11.72 3.28
CA GLU A 66 -1.79 12.01 4.69
C GLU A 66 -2.96 12.98 4.85
N GLU A 67 -2.99 14.05 4.06
CA GLU A 67 -4.05 15.06 4.07
C GLU A 67 -5.39 14.45 3.66
N PHE A 68 -5.41 13.62 2.61
CA PHE A 68 -6.61 12.91 2.24
C PHE A 68 -7.11 12.00 3.37
N LEU A 69 -6.26 11.14 3.94
CA LEU A 69 -6.69 10.21 5.00
C LEU A 69 -7.16 10.94 6.27
N LYS A 70 -6.65 12.13 6.53
CA LYS A 70 -7.07 12.98 7.65
C LYS A 70 -8.46 13.60 7.42
N ASN A 71 -8.73 14.05 6.20
CA ASN A 71 -9.94 14.82 5.86
C ASN A 71 -11.03 14.00 5.18
N ALA A 72 -10.76 12.76 4.78
CA ALA A 72 -11.72 11.90 4.09
C ALA A 72 -12.97 11.69 4.95
N PRO A 73 -14.18 11.74 4.35
CA PRO A 73 -15.42 11.36 5.02
C PRO A 73 -15.28 9.99 5.67
N GLN A 74 -15.94 9.74 6.79
CA GLN A 74 -15.86 8.45 7.52
C GLN A 74 -16.95 7.46 7.13
N ASP A 75 -17.85 7.85 6.23
CA ASP A 75 -18.90 6.96 5.75
C ASP A 75 -18.35 5.88 4.79
N ALA A 76 -19.16 4.84 4.59
CA ALA A 76 -18.78 3.67 3.82
C ALA A 76 -18.56 3.94 2.33
N SER A 77 -19.08 5.06 1.77
CA SER A 77 -18.89 5.37 0.35
C SER A 77 -17.42 5.64 0.01
N TYR A 78 -16.65 6.17 0.98
CA TYR A 78 -15.23 6.46 0.82
C TYR A 78 -14.29 5.34 1.30
N ASP A 79 -14.81 4.20 1.81
CA ASP A 79 -13.97 3.09 2.28
C ASP A 79 -12.99 2.64 1.21
N SER A 80 -13.48 2.46 -0.02
CA SER A 80 -12.64 2.00 -1.13
C SER A 80 -11.51 2.98 -1.46
N VAL A 81 -11.77 4.28 -1.42
CA VAL A 81 -10.75 5.33 -1.65
C VAL A 81 -9.73 5.34 -0.51
N ARG A 82 -10.18 5.26 0.75
CA ARG A 82 -9.28 5.16 1.92
C ARG A 82 -8.34 3.96 1.80
N GLN A 83 -8.86 2.79 1.41
CA GLN A 83 -8.03 1.60 1.21
C GLN A 83 -7.02 1.78 0.07
N SER A 84 -7.44 2.35 -1.06
CA SER A 84 -6.52 2.67 -2.17
C SER A 84 -5.40 3.61 -1.75
N VAL A 85 -5.70 4.65 -0.97
CA VAL A 85 -4.67 5.60 -0.49
C VAL A 85 -3.74 4.97 0.53
N VAL A 86 -4.22 4.08 1.40
CA VAL A 86 -3.36 3.28 2.31
C VAL A 86 -2.37 2.42 1.51
N ILE A 87 -2.80 1.82 0.40
CA ILE A 87 -1.92 1.05 -0.49
C ILE A 87 -0.87 1.95 -1.16
N LEU A 88 -1.27 3.11 -1.70
CA LEU A 88 -0.35 4.06 -2.32
C LEU A 88 0.70 4.55 -1.31
N MET A 89 0.28 4.87 -0.09
CA MET A 89 1.14 5.25 1.02
C MET A 89 2.12 4.12 1.39
N GLY A 90 1.65 2.87 1.43
CA GLY A 90 2.50 1.70 1.65
C GLY A 90 3.54 1.50 0.55
N SER A 91 3.16 1.67 -0.70
CA SER A 91 4.08 1.58 -1.85
C SER A 91 5.12 2.70 -1.85
N LEU A 92 4.75 3.90 -1.41
CA LEU A 92 5.68 5.05 -1.27
C LEU A 92 6.64 4.88 -0.09
N ALA A 93 6.16 4.31 1.02
CA ALA A 93 6.94 4.16 2.25
C ALA A 93 8.22 3.32 2.08
N LYS A 94 8.31 2.47 1.04
CA LYS A 94 9.53 1.70 0.73
C LYS A 94 10.73 2.59 0.37
N HIS A 95 10.48 3.86 0.06
CA HIS A 95 11.50 4.85 -0.27
C HIS A 95 11.91 5.72 0.93
N LEU A 96 11.23 5.60 2.08
CA LEU A 96 11.62 6.29 3.32
C LEU A 96 12.83 5.61 3.97
N ASP A 97 13.54 6.36 4.81
CA ASP A 97 14.53 5.75 5.70
C ASP A 97 13.84 4.76 6.64
N LYS A 98 14.49 3.63 6.94
CA LYS A 98 13.93 2.60 7.82
C LYS A 98 13.64 3.10 9.24
N ASN A 99 14.29 4.18 9.68
CA ASN A 99 14.08 4.79 10.99
C ASN A 99 13.12 5.98 10.92
N ASP A 100 12.55 6.29 9.75
CA ASP A 100 11.57 7.35 9.61
C ASP A 100 10.34 7.02 10.49
N PRO A 101 9.90 7.95 11.35
CA PRO A 101 8.83 7.70 12.32
C PRO A 101 7.48 7.38 11.66
N LYS A 102 7.31 7.67 10.36
CA LYS A 102 6.07 7.41 9.62
C LYS A 102 5.94 5.95 9.18
N VAL A 103 7.03 5.19 9.05
CA VAL A 103 6.98 3.83 8.50
C VAL A 103 6.15 2.89 9.37
N LYS A 104 6.34 2.90 10.70
CA LYS A 104 5.57 2.04 11.61
C LYS A 104 4.06 2.31 11.56
N PRO A 105 3.58 3.58 11.66
CA PRO A 105 2.17 3.90 11.44
C PRO A 105 1.60 3.45 10.09
N ILE A 106 2.37 3.59 9.00
CA ILE A 106 1.94 3.16 7.67
C ILE A 106 1.76 1.64 7.63
N VAL A 107 2.71 0.88 8.18
CA VAL A 107 2.59 -0.58 8.29
C VAL A 107 1.37 -0.96 9.12
N ALA A 108 1.10 -0.30 10.24
CA ALA A 108 -0.09 -0.60 11.04
C ALA A 108 -1.38 -0.44 10.23
N LYS A 109 -1.52 0.65 9.45
CA LYS A 109 -2.66 0.87 8.55
C LYS A 109 -2.76 -0.21 7.47
N LEU A 110 -1.64 -0.62 6.88
CA LEU A 110 -1.57 -1.74 5.93
C LEU A 110 -2.07 -3.04 6.57
N ILE A 111 -1.60 -3.39 7.77
CA ILE A 111 -2.04 -4.60 8.48
C ILE A 111 -3.54 -4.56 8.77
N THR A 112 -4.10 -3.42 9.20
CA THR A 112 -5.55 -3.27 9.38
C THR A 112 -6.31 -3.46 8.06
N ALA A 113 -5.78 -2.95 6.94
CA ALA A 113 -6.40 -3.07 5.63
C ALA A 113 -6.52 -4.53 5.15
N LEU A 114 -5.71 -5.47 5.64
CA LEU A 114 -5.80 -6.89 5.27
C LEU A 114 -7.16 -7.52 5.60
N SER A 115 -7.83 -7.06 6.66
CA SER A 115 -9.13 -7.59 7.07
C SER A 115 -10.30 -7.15 6.17
N THR A 116 -10.05 -6.30 5.16
CA THR A 116 -11.06 -5.94 4.16
C THR A 116 -11.41 -7.13 3.26
N PRO A 117 -12.65 -7.26 2.75
CA PRO A 117 -13.01 -8.34 1.83
C PRO A 117 -12.45 -8.19 0.41
N SER A 118 -11.81 -7.07 0.08
CA SER A 118 -11.24 -6.84 -1.26
C SER A 118 -9.93 -7.60 -1.47
N GLN A 119 -9.94 -8.61 -2.34
CA GLN A 119 -8.75 -9.36 -2.72
C GLN A 119 -7.65 -8.45 -3.31
N GLN A 120 -8.00 -7.47 -4.15
CA GLN A 120 -7.01 -6.55 -4.71
C GLN A 120 -6.28 -5.78 -3.61
N VAL A 121 -7.01 -5.35 -2.56
CA VAL A 121 -6.40 -4.68 -1.42
C VAL A 121 -5.48 -5.62 -0.66
N GLN A 122 -5.93 -6.84 -0.35
CA GLN A 122 -5.13 -7.83 0.37
C GLN A 122 -3.81 -8.16 -0.35
N GLU A 123 -3.87 -8.39 -1.67
CA GLU A 123 -2.69 -8.68 -2.50
C GLU A 123 -1.73 -7.49 -2.55
N SER A 124 -2.28 -6.29 -2.75
CA SER A 124 -1.49 -5.06 -2.85
C SER A 124 -0.81 -4.71 -1.53
N VAL A 125 -1.53 -4.85 -0.41
CA VAL A 125 -0.99 -4.68 0.94
C VAL A 125 0.14 -5.68 1.19
N ALA A 126 -0.07 -6.97 0.92
CA ALA A 126 0.95 -7.99 1.09
C ALA A 126 2.19 -7.73 0.21
N GLY A 127 2.02 -7.17 -0.98
CA GLY A 127 3.12 -6.72 -1.83
C GLY A 127 3.92 -5.55 -1.26
N CYS A 128 3.30 -4.69 -0.44
CA CYS A 128 3.98 -3.55 0.21
C CYS A 128 4.81 -3.96 1.43
N LEU A 129 4.44 -5.05 2.13
CA LEU A 129 5.08 -5.43 3.40
C LEU A 129 6.57 -5.79 3.29
N PRO A 130 7.05 -6.61 2.31
CA PRO A 130 8.43 -7.09 2.29
C PRO A 130 9.51 -6.01 2.41
N PRO A 131 9.48 -4.90 1.64
CA PRO A 131 10.49 -3.85 1.78
C PRO A 131 10.38 -3.04 3.08
N LEU A 132 9.23 -3.09 3.78
CA LEU A 132 8.98 -2.37 5.03
C LEU A 132 9.36 -3.18 6.28
N VAL A 133 9.47 -4.52 6.17
CA VAL A 133 9.87 -5.42 7.26
C VAL A 133 11.13 -4.96 8.02
N PRO A 134 12.20 -4.44 7.38
CA PRO A 134 13.39 -3.98 8.10
C PRO A 134 13.11 -2.90 9.16
N ALA A 135 12.12 -2.02 8.93
CA ALA A 135 11.74 -0.92 9.83
C ALA A 135 10.90 -1.38 11.04
N ILE A 136 10.20 -2.51 10.90
CA ILE A 136 9.30 -3.08 11.91
C ILE A 136 9.85 -4.34 12.56
N ARG A 137 11.16 -4.60 12.43
CA ARG A 137 11.79 -5.87 12.79
C ARG A 137 11.47 -6.31 14.22
N GLU A 138 11.47 -5.36 15.15
CA GLU A 138 11.21 -5.60 16.58
C GLU A 138 9.73 -5.97 16.83
N ASP A 139 8.83 -5.40 16.03
CA ASP A 139 7.38 -5.61 16.12
C ASP A 139 6.92 -6.83 15.31
N ALA A 140 7.73 -7.30 14.36
CA ALA A 140 7.37 -8.32 13.38
C ALA A 140 6.85 -9.62 14.02
N ALA A 141 7.46 -10.06 15.12
CA ALA A 141 7.00 -11.26 15.83
C ALA A 141 5.58 -11.10 16.41
N GLY A 142 5.24 -9.92 16.91
CA GLY A 142 3.89 -9.60 17.38
C GLY A 142 2.88 -9.57 16.23
N ILE A 143 3.24 -8.93 15.12
CA ILE A 143 2.38 -8.87 13.93
C ILE A 143 2.11 -10.27 13.38
N VAL A 144 3.13 -11.13 13.28
CA VAL A 144 2.98 -12.53 12.83
C VAL A 144 2.03 -13.31 13.74
N ARG A 145 2.16 -13.17 15.07
CA ARG A 145 1.22 -13.83 16.01
C ARG A 145 -0.20 -13.36 15.82
N ASN A 146 -0.43 -12.06 15.68
CA ASN A 146 -1.77 -11.49 15.48
C ASN A 146 -2.39 -11.99 14.17
N LEU A 147 -1.62 -12.05 13.08
CA LEU A 147 -2.12 -12.57 11.81
C LEU A 147 -2.35 -14.08 11.85
N LEU A 148 -1.51 -14.86 12.54
CA LEU A 148 -1.77 -16.30 12.74
C LEU A 148 -3.06 -16.53 13.52
N GLN A 149 -3.32 -15.73 14.55
CA GLN A 149 -4.57 -15.79 15.29
C GLN A 149 -5.77 -15.49 14.38
N LEU A 150 -5.72 -14.40 13.60
CA LEU A 150 -6.78 -14.08 12.62
C LEU A 150 -6.97 -15.20 11.59
N LEU A 151 -5.89 -15.80 11.10
CA LEU A 151 -5.94 -16.88 10.11
C LEU A 151 -6.65 -18.13 10.66
N LEU A 152 -6.41 -18.48 11.92
CA LEU A 152 -6.89 -19.73 12.53
C LEU A 152 -8.25 -19.57 13.21
N GLU A 153 -8.53 -18.40 13.78
CA GLU A 153 -9.65 -18.21 14.72
C GLU A 153 -10.76 -17.31 14.17
N SER A 154 -10.53 -16.50 13.12
CA SER A 154 -11.60 -15.64 12.60
C SER A 154 -12.70 -16.46 11.93
N ASP A 155 -13.96 -16.18 12.28
CA ASP A 155 -15.14 -16.75 11.62
C ASP A 155 -15.30 -16.23 10.17
N LYS A 156 -14.72 -15.06 9.85
CA LYS A 156 -14.85 -14.44 8.53
C LYS A 156 -13.77 -14.94 7.58
N TYR A 157 -14.19 -15.59 6.49
CA TYR A 157 -13.28 -16.07 5.46
C TYR A 157 -12.36 -14.97 4.89
N ALA A 158 -12.90 -13.76 4.72
CA ALA A 158 -12.14 -12.64 4.17
C ALA A 158 -10.98 -12.22 5.09
N GLU A 159 -11.19 -12.21 6.41
CA GLU A 159 -10.15 -11.91 7.40
C GLU A 159 -9.08 -13.00 7.42
N ARG A 160 -9.49 -14.29 7.39
CA ARG A 160 -8.55 -15.42 7.28
C ARG A 160 -7.69 -15.33 6.01
N LYS A 161 -8.31 -15.05 4.87
CA LYS A 161 -7.62 -14.88 3.57
C LYS A 161 -6.65 -13.69 3.62
N GLY A 162 -7.07 -12.56 4.16
CA GLY A 162 -6.22 -11.38 4.34
C GLY A 162 -5.02 -11.65 5.23
N ALA A 163 -5.23 -12.36 6.33
CA ALA A 163 -4.16 -12.78 7.23
C ALA A 163 -3.14 -13.69 6.53
N ALA A 164 -3.58 -14.63 5.70
CA ALA A 164 -2.69 -15.47 4.89
C ALA A 164 -1.80 -14.65 3.95
N TYR A 165 -2.37 -13.68 3.21
CA TYR A 165 -1.59 -12.78 2.35
C TYR A 165 -0.58 -11.94 3.17
N GLY A 166 -1.02 -11.38 4.30
CA GLY A 166 -0.14 -10.63 5.20
C GLY A 166 1.05 -11.44 5.71
N LEU A 167 0.80 -12.67 6.16
CA LEU A 167 1.84 -13.60 6.60
C LEU A 167 2.83 -13.90 5.47
N ALA A 168 2.35 -14.17 4.25
CA ALA A 168 3.22 -14.39 3.10
C ALA A 168 4.12 -13.18 2.82
N GLY A 169 3.57 -11.96 2.88
CA GLY A 169 4.33 -10.71 2.73
C GLY A 169 5.41 -10.53 3.80
N LEU A 170 5.07 -10.75 5.07
CA LEU A 170 6.01 -10.65 6.19
C LEU A 170 7.12 -11.70 6.12
N VAL A 171 6.76 -12.96 5.85
CA VAL A 171 7.74 -14.06 5.72
C VAL A 171 8.71 -13.79 4.57
N LYS A 172 8.21 -13.28 3.43
CA LYS A 172 9.07 -12.87 2.32
C LYS A 172 10.07 -11.79 2.74
N GLY A 173 9.64 -10.76 3.46
CA GLY A 173 10.53 -9.72 3.97
C GLY A 173 11.56 -10.23 4.98
N LEU A 174 11.16 -11.08 5.91
CA LEU A 174 12.06 -11.72 6.89
C LEU A 174 13.09 -12.64 6.20
N GLY A 175 12.69 -13.39 5.19
CA GLY A 175 13.57 -14.23 4.38
C GLY A 175 14.64 -13.41 3.64
N ILE A 176 14.26 -12.28 3.05
CA ILE A 176 15.20 -11.35 2.39
C ILE A 176 16.26 -10.84 3.39
N LEU A 177 15.85 -10.53 4.61
CA LEU A 177 16.77 -10.10 5.69
C LEU A 177 17.74 -11.21 6.10
N ALA A 178 17.29 -12.46 6.18
CA ALA A 178 18.13 -13.60 6.54
C ALA A 178 19.19 -13.88 5.46
N SER A 179 18.82 -13.82 4.17
CA SER A 179 19.75 -14.05 3.05
C SER A 179 20.83 -12.97 2.94
N ARG A 180 20.49 -11.69 3.16
CA ARG A 180 21.47 -10.58 3.15
C ARG A 180 22.54 -10.71 4.24
N ARG A 181 22.22 -11.34 5.38
CA ARG A 181 23.19 -11.59 6.47
C ARG A 181 24.23 -12.66 6.12
N ARG A 182 23.89 -13.60 5.22
CA ARG A 182 24.80 -14.66 4.79
C ARG A 182 25.77 -14.22 3.69
N ALA A 183 25.47 -13.17 2.93
CA ALA A 183 26.31 -12.66 1.85
C ALA A 183 27.36 -11.60 2.30
N GLY A 184 27.35 -11.23 3.59
CA GLY A 184 28.31 -10.29 4.18
C GLY A 184 29.32 -10.94 5.14
N HIS A 185 29.45 -12.26 5.09
CA HIS A 185 30.51 -13.06 5.71
C HIS A 185 31.21 -13.83 4.58
#